data_AF-E4QTS8-F1
#
_entry.id   AF-E4QTS8-F1
#
_cell.length_a   1.000
_cell.length_b   1.000
_cell.length_c   1.000
_cell.angle_alpha   90.00
_cell.angle_beta   90.00
_cell.angle_gamma   90.00
#
_symmetry.space_group_name_H-M   'P 1'
#
loop_
_entity.id
_entity.type
_entity.pdbx_description
1 polymer ?
#
loop_
_entity_poly.entity_id
_entity_poly.type
_entity_poly.pdbx_seq_one_letter_code
_entity_poly.pdbx_strand_id
1 'polypeptide(L)'
;MSKSELKPFVKWVGGKTQLINVILSLLPKNFNSYIEPFLGGGALFLKLQPENAIVNDINSELVNSWKQIKINLDTLTKQLEIYKSLHSKEFFYKLRSEIPENSIKKAARFIYLNKTCFNGLYRVNSKGEFNVPFNNAEIINSTIFDFKNLNNISSFLNENSIEIYNKNYLEILSLAKENDFVFIDPPYDSENDNSFTNYDRNGWKKQDTLELINTLKKLNAKKVKWMFTNHSTSLVLNNLKEFSIFQIPVNRFINSNSQDRILATNEVIIINYKVDDSALINYEFEVFFKSLRNTSYILKDYVSWNKINKISLSLKDLEIFEKLKSDNIFDFNIKLRSVFKENVSTFQYLPLFLAKKVQKNSSFFYIDDAFNEKKFQWDNFNSLYEFLNLTGLVNQIFINPKIKSISNYLFGIEVGLSSNDKKNKSGKFMEFQVENLLKKYQITYKKQEKITELKKLFDFVFILNQKVFVVETNFFNSSGSKLNSEIERFKALAEKAKKFNFEFVWITDGTGLRLVKEKLRSFFHNHFLFNLFTFELFLKSEIVKQNKL
;
A
#
# COMPACT_ATOMS: atom_id res chain seq x y z
N MET A 1 15.13 -19.65 22.43
CA MET A 1 15.78 -18.89 21.33
C MET A 1 14.70 -18.51 20.33
N SER A 2 14.66 -17.27 19.84
CA SER A 2 13.73 -16.90 18.75
C SER A 2 14.10 -17.69 17.49
N LYS A 3 13.12 -18.37 16.86
CA LYS A 3 13.32 -19.02 15.55
C LYS A 3 13.92 -18.00 14.58
N SER A 4 14.94 -18.38 13.83
CA SER A 4 15.54 -17.52 12.82
C SER A 4 14.48 -17.15 11.76
N GLU A 5 14.45 -15.89 11.33
CA GLU A 5 13.51 -15.46 10.30
C GLU A 5 13.95 -16.02 8.94
N LEU A 6 13.21 -16.99 8.40
CA LEU A 6 13.46 -17.57 7.08
C LEU A 6 12.65 -16.82 6.00
N LYS A 7 13.27 -16.64 4.83
CA LYS A 7 12.64 -15.94 3.68
C LYS A 7 12.84 -16.75 2.39
N PRO A 8 11.92 -16.67 1.42
CA PRO A 8 12.11 -17.29 0.11
C PRO A 8 13.47 -16.95 -0.51
N PHE A 9 14.22 -17.98 -0.93
CA PHE A 9 15.53 -17.77 -1.56
C PHE A 9 15.42 -17.30 -3.01
N VAL A 10 14.26 -17.43 -3.64
CA VAL A 10 13.94 -16.90 -4.99
C VAL A 10 12.73 -15.96 -4.96
N LYS A 11 12.68 -15.05 -5.93
CA LYS A 11 11.43 -14.34 -6.25
C LYS A 11 10.56 -15.29 -7.07
N TRP A 12 9.31 -15.45 -6.67
CA TRP A 12 8.37 -16.34 -7.36
C TRP A 12 7.07 -15.59 -7.66
N VAL A 13 6.56 -15.74 -8.87
CA VAL A 13 5.27 -15.14 -9.24
C VAL A 13 4.18 -15.78 -8.39
N GLY A 14 3.21 -14.96 -7.95
CA GLY A 14 2.16 -15.42 -7.03
C GLY A 14 2.61 -15.53 -5.57
N GLY A 15 3.89 -15.23 -5.26
CA GLY A 15 4.43 -15.33 -3.91
C GLY A 15 3.59 -14.57 -2.86
N LYS A 16 3.11 -15.31 -1.86
CA LYS A 16 2.16 -14.82 -0.84
C LYS A 16 2.77 -13.96 0.25
N THR A 17 3.98 -13.44 0.09
CA THR A 17 4.65 -12.59 1.10
C THR A 17 3.82 -11.35 1.46
N GLN A 18 3.08 -10.76 0.51
CA GLN A 18 2.19 -9.62 0.79
C GLN A 18 0.86 -9.98 1.45
N LEU A 19 0.52 -11.27 1.48
CA LEU A 19 -0.68 -11.82 2.11
C LEU A 19 -0.37 -12.66 3.34
N ILE A 20 0.92 -12.79 3.69
CA ILE A 20 1.36 -13.75 4.69
C ILE A 20 0.68 -13.51 6.03
N ASN A 21 0.55 -12.26 6.49
CA ASN A 21 -0.10 -11.99 7.78
C ASN A 21 -1.61 -12.29 7.74
N VAL A 22 -2.27 -12.09 6.59
CA VAL A 22 -3.68 -12.45 6.40
C VAL A 22 -3.85 -13.97 6.45
N ILE A 23 -2.99 -14.70 5.75
CA ILE A 23 -2.96 -16.17 5.76
C ILE A 23 -2.70 -16.70 7.17
N LEU A 24 -1.68 -16.16 7.87
CA LEU A 24 -1.33 -16.56 9.23
C LEU A 24 -2.50 -16.37 10.21
N SER A 25 -3.28 -15.29 10.05
CA SER A 25 -4.44 -15.03 10.90
C SER A 25 -5.56 -16.05 10.74
N LEU A 26 -5.60 -16.81 9.65
CA LEU A 26 -6.63 -17.79 9.33
C LEU A 26 -6.15 -19.24 9.43
N LEU A 27 -4.96 -19.49 9.97
CA LEU A 27 -4.43 -20.84 10.13
C LEU A 27 -5.29 -21.69 11.10
N PRO A 28 -5.35 -23.01 10.90
CA PRO A 28 -5.95 -23.88 11.90
C PRO A 28 -5.09 -23.89 13.16
N LYS A 29 -5.72 -23.85 14.35
CA LYS A 29 -5.00 -23.82 15.64
C LYS A 29 -4.03 -25.00 15.82
N ASN A 30 -4.47 -26.18 15.41
CA ASN A 30 -3.72 -27.44 15.54
C ASN A 30 -3.83 -28.21 14.22
N PHE A 31 -2.74 -28.83 13.81
CA PHE A 31 -2.67 -29.78 12.70
C PHE A 31 -1.50 -30.74 12.90
N ASN A 32 -1.55 -31.90 12.26
CA ASN A 32 -0.51 -32.93 12.38
C ASN A 32 0.68 -32.60 11.46
N SER A 33 0.48 -32.73 10.15
CA SER A 33 1.50 -32.42 9.14
C SER A 33 1.08 -31.22 8.29
N TYR A 34 2.07 -30.46 7.82
CA TYR A 34 1.87 -29.39 6.84
C TYR A 34 2.06 -29.93 5.41
N ILE A 35 1.14 -29.63 4.50
CA ILE A 35 1.23 -30.07 3.11
C ILE A 35 1.06 -28.87 2.18
N GLU A 36 2.00 -28.66 1.27
CA GLU A 36 1.95 -27.56 0.29
C GLU A 36 2.25 -28.11 -1.12
N PRO A 37 1.19 -28.47 -1.90
CA PRO A 37 1.36 -29.08 -3.23
C PRO A 37 1.90 -28.13 -4.30
N PHE A 38 1.80 -26.82 -4.05
CA PHE A 38 2.19 -25.72 -4.94
C PHE A 38 3.16 -24.78 -4.20
N LEU A 39 4.33 -25.29 -3.82
CA LEU A 39 5.27 -24.62 -2.93
C LEU A 39 5.76 -23.27 -3.48
N GLY A 40 6.09 -23.19 -4.76
CA GLY A 40 6.74 -22.02 -5.33
C GLY A 40 7.97 -21.58 -4.52
N GLY A 41 8.00 -20.30 -4.14
CA GLY A 41 9.05 -19.74 -3.28
C GLY A 41 8.98 -20.17 -1.80
N GLY A 42 7.93 -20.89 -1.37
CA GLY A 42 7.76 -21.40 -0.01
C GLY A 42 7.52 -20.33 1.06
N ALA A 43 6.80 -19.26 0.72
CA ALA A 43 6.61 -18.13 1.63
C ALA A 43 5.86 -18.52 2.92
N LEU A 44 4.82 -19.35 2.83
CA LEU A 44 4.10 -19.82 4.02
C LEU A 44 4.90 -20.91 4.74
N PHE A 45 5.40 -21.91 4.02
CA PHE A 45 6.25 -22.96 4.56
C PHE A 45 7.40 -22.43 5.44
N LEU A 46 8.18 -21.48 4.91
CA LEU A 46 9.31 -20.88 5.63
C LEU A 46 8.89 -19.98 6.80
N LYS A 47 7.69 -19.39 6.74
CA LYS A 47 7.15 -18.58 7.83
C LYS A 47 6.63 -19.44 8.98
N LEU A 48 6.01 -20.58 8.66
CA LEU A 48 5.48 -21.55 9.60
C LEU A 48 6.59 -22.37 10.28
N GLN A 49 7.59 -22.80 9.51
CA GLN A 49 8.64 -23.72 9.95
C GLN A 49 8.07 -24.97 10.64
N PRO A 50 7.21 -25.76 9.95
CA PRO A 50 6.62 -26.97 10.50
C PRO A 50 7.67 -28.05 10.74
N GLU A 51 7.46 -28.86 11.77
CA GLU A 51 8.36 -29.99 12.10
C GLU A 51 8.16 -31.18 11.16
N ASN A 52 6.94 -31.39 10.66
CA ASN A 52 6.59 -32.43 9.70
C ASN A 52 5.91 -31.80 8.49
N ALA A 53 6.50 -31.94 7.30
CA ALA A 53 5.90 -31.38 6.09
C ALA A 53 6.16 -32.17 4.82
N ILE A 54 5.16 -32.13 3.93
CA ILE A 54 5.25 -32.60 2.54
C ILE A 54 5.10 -31.38 1.63
N VAL A 55 6.16 -31.04 0.90
CA VAL A 55 6.14 -29.92 -0.03
C VAL A 55 6.40 -30.40 -1.46
N ASN A 56 5.76 -29.75 -2.42
CA ASN A 56 5.84 -30.12 -3.83
C ASN A 56 5.73 -28.91 -4.74
N ASP A 57 6.32 -29.00 -5.92
CA ASP A 57 6.00 -28.11 -7.03
C ASP A 57 6.15 -28.89 -8.35
N ILE A 58 5.44 -28.48 -9.39
CA ILE A 58 5.57 -29.07 -10.73
C ILE A 58 6.89 -28.64 -11.39
N ASN A 59 7.42 -27.47 -11.02
CA ASN A 59 8.65 -26.93 -11.60
C ASN A 59 9.88 -27.69 -11.11
N SER A 60 10.46 -28.51 -11.99
CA SER A 60 11.61 -29.37 -11.66
C SER A 60 12.88 -28.60 -11.31
N GLU A 61 13.12 -27.42 -11.91
CA GLU A 61 14.28 -26.57 -11.62
C GLU A 61 14.19 -26.02 -10.19
N LEU A 62 13.01 -25.51 -9.82
CA LEU A 62 12.72 -25.03 -8.47
C LEU A 62 12.85 -26.14 -7.42
N VAL A 63 12.23 -27.30 -7.65
CA VAL A 63 12.31 -28.43 -6.71
C VAL A 63 13.76 -28.93 -6.59
N ASN A 64 14.49 -28.99 -7.70
CA ASN A 64 15.91 -29.33 -7.66
C ASN A 64 16.70 -28.35 -6.79
N SER A 65 16.46 -27.04 -6.89
CA SER A 65 17.09 -26.05 -6.00
C SER A 65 16.78 -26.29 -4.52
N TRP A 66 15.51 -26.53 -4.16
CA TRP A 66 15.14 -26.90 -2.80
C TRP A 66 15.88 -28.14 -2.29
N LYS A 67 15.95 -29.19 -3.13
CA LYS A 67 16.69 -30.41 -2.81
C LYS A 67 18.18 -30.14 -2.62
N GLN A 68 18.83 -29.39 -3.53
CA GLN A 68 20.26 -29.08 -3.41
C GLN A 68 20.58 -28.22 -2.18
N ILE A 69 19.69 -27.31 -1.78
CA ILE A 69 19.82 -26.58 -0.51
C ILE A 69 19.78 -27.54 0.68
N LYS A 70 18.90 -28.55 0.65
CA LYS A 70 18.82 -29.57 1.71
C LYS A 70 20.08 -30.44 1.78
N ILE A 71 20.55 -30.98 0.65
CA ILE A 71 21.56 -32.06 0.64
C ILE A 71 23.00 -31.63 0.29
N ASN A 72 23.21 -30.53 -0.44
CA ASN A 72 24.49 -30.14 -1.03
C ASN A 72 24.78 -28.62 -0.90
N LEU A 73 24.41 -28.00 0.23
CA LEU A 73 24.48 -26.55 0.36
C LEU A 73 25.88 -25.97 0.15
N ASP A 74 26.92 -26.61 0.67
CA ASP A 74 28.30 -26.10 0.57
C ASP A 74 28.77 -26.01 -0.88
N THR A 75 28.53 -27.05 -1.67
CA THR A 75 28.89 -27.08 -3.09
C THR A 75 28.04 -26.10 -3.90
N LEU A 76 26.75 -25.98 -3.57
CA LEU A 76 25.88 -24.99 -4.19
C LEU A 76 26.36 -23.56 -3.90
N THR A 77 26.72 -23.26 -2.66
CA THR A 77 27.22 -21.95 -2.22
C THR A 77 28.51 -21.59 -2.93
N LYS A 78 29.48 -22.50 -3.01
CA LYS A 78 30.72 -22.32 -3.79
C LYS A 78 30.43 -22.01 -5.27
N GLN A 79 29.48 -22.73 -5.88
CA GLN A 79 29.10 -22.47 -7.27
C GLN A 79 28.44 -21.10 -7.47
N LEU A 80 27.60 -20.68 -6.52
CA LEU A 80 26.97 -19.35 -6.53
C LEU A 80 27.99 -18.23 -6.33
N GLU A 81 29.01 -18.43 -5.49
CA GLU A 81 30.12 -17.48 -5.33
C GLU A 81 30.90 -17.28 -6.63
N ILE A 82 31.17 -18.36 -7.37
CA ILE A 82 31.78 -18.29 -8.71
C ILE A 82 30.88 -17.51 -9.68
N TYR A 83 29.58 -17.76 -9.69
CA TYR A 83 28.66 -17.03 -10.57
C TYR A 83 28.54 -15.55 -10.19
N LYS A 84 28.65 -15.22 -8.89
CA LYS A 84 28.68 -13.86 -8.38
C LYS A 84 29.96 -13.13 -8.80
N SER A 85 31.13 -13.77 -8.76
CA SER A 85 32.39 -13.14 -9.18
C SER A 85 32.45 -12.88 -10.69
N LEU A 86 31.75 -13.69 -11.48
CA LEU A 86 31.63 -13.54 -12.93
C LEU A 86 30.41 -12.70 -13.36
N HIS A 87 29.67 -12.08 -12.44
CA HIS A 87 28.42 -11.41 -12.76
C HIS A 87 28.62 -10.29 -13.79
N SER A 88 28.09 -10.51 -14.98
CA SER A 88 27.98 -9.50 -16.04
C SER A 88 26.78 -9.82 -16.92
N LYS A 89 26.39 -8.86 -17.79
CA LYS A 89 25.32 -9.07 -18.77
C LYS A 89 25.69 -10.20 -19.75
N GLU A 90 26.95 -10.24 -20.17
CA GLU A 90 27.50 -11.27 -21.06
C GLU A 90 27.46 -12.64 -20.39
N PHE A 91 27.93 -12.72 -19.14
CA PHE A 91 27.89 -13.96 -18.36
C PHE A 91 26.45 -14.45 -18.13
N PHE A 92 25.51 -13.54 -17.85
CA PHE A 92 24.09 -13.89 -17.74
C PHE A 92 23.57 -14.56 -19.01
N TYR A 93 23.81 -13.99 -20.19
CA TYR A 93 23.30 -14.58 -21.44
C TYR A 93 24.00 -15.89 -21.79
N LYS A 94 25.31 -16.01 -21.50
CA LYS A 94 26.05 -17.26 -21.62
C LYS A 94 25.41 -18.35 -20.75
N LEU A 95 25.25 -18.10 -19.45
CA LEU A 95 24.67 -19.05 -18.52
C LEU A 95 23.21 -19.36 -18.88
N ARG A 96 22.46 -18.38 -19.41
CA ARG A 96 21.08 -18.59 -19.87
C ARG A 96 21.00 -19.59 -21.04
N SER A 97 21.95 -19.57 -21.97
CA SER A 97 21.98 -20.52 -23.09
C SER A 97 22.52 -21.91 -22.73
N GLU A 98 23.19 -22.04 -21.58
CA GLU A 98 23.75 -23.33 -21.15
C GLU A 98 22.66 -24.29 -20.65
N ILE A 99 22.84 -25.58 -20.94
CA ILE A 99 22.07 -26.70 -20.38
C ILE A 99 22.99 -27.44 -19.41
N PRO A 100 22.90 -27.20 -18.09
CA PRO A 100 23.82 -27.80 -17.16
C PRO A 100 23.59 -29.31 -17.02
N GLU A 101 24.66 -30.09 -16.94
CA GLU A 101 24.58 -31.55 -16.89
C GLU A 101 24.17 -32.07 -15.50
N ASN A 102 24.67 -31.46 -14.43
CA ASN A 102 24.45 -31.93 -13.05
C ASN A 102 23.44 -31.07 -12.27
N SER A 103 22.84 -31.69 -11.24
CA SER A 103 21.80 -31.09 -10.40
C SER A 103 22.25 -29.81 -9.68
N ILE A 104 23.49 -29.74 -9.22
CA ILE A 104 24.04 -28.58 -8.51
C ILE A 104 24.17 -27.38 -9.44
N LYS A 105 24.72 -27.57 -10.64
CA LYS A 105 24.84 -26.49 -11.65
C LYS A 105 23.45 -26.06 -12.14
N LYS A 106 22.49 -26.97 -12.30
CA LYS A 106 21.08 -26.62 -12.58
C LYS A 106 20.50 -25.71 -11.50
N ALA A 107 20.64 -26.09 -10.23
CA ALA A 107 20.17 -25.30 -9.09
C ALA A 107 20.86 -23.93 -9.01
N ALA A 108 22.19 -23.90 -9.14
CA ALA A 108 22.97 -22.65 -9.10
C ALA A 108 22.58 -21.71 -10.24
N ARG A 109 22.42 -22.25 -11.46
CA ARG A 109 21.97 -21.51 -12.64
C ARG A 109 20.58 -20.94 -12.42
N PHE A 110 19.63 -21.74 -11.96
CA PHE A 110 18.26 -21.30 -11.67
C PHE A 110 18.24 -20.14 -10.67
N ILE A 111 18.94 -20.29 -9.53
CA ILE A 111 19.00 -19.25 -8.49
C ILE A 111 19.65 -17.97 -9.04
N TYR A 112 20.79 -18.09 -9.74
CA TYR A 112 21.47 -16.94 -10.34
C TYR A 112 20.57 -16.21 -11.33
N LEU A 113 19.95 -16.92 -12.29
CA LEU A 113 19.08 -16.32 -13.29
C LEU A 113 17.87 -15.66 -12.63
N ASN A 114 17.25 -16.29 -11.63
CA ASN A 114 16.13 -15.69 -10.90
C ASN A 114 16.53 -14.38 -10.20
N LYS A 115 17.72 -14.31 -9.59
CA LYS A 115 18.19 -13.10 -8.90
C LYS A 115 18.58 -11.96 -9.83
N THR A 116 19.00 -12.29 -11.05
CA THR A 116 19.63 -11.32 -11.98
C THR A 116 18.77 -11.01 -13.22
N CYS A 117 17.70 -11.75 -13.47
CA CYS A 117 16.76 -11.47 -14.55
C CYS A 117 15.72 -10.40 -14.17
N PHE A 118 15.07 -9.83 -15.18
CA PHE A 118 14.03 -8.83 -15.02
C PHE A 118 12.91 -9.32 -14.07
N ASN A 119 12.70 -8.55 -12.98
CA ASN A 119 11.71 -8.81 -11.92
C ASN A 119 11.81 -10.17 -11.20
N GLY A 120 12.86 -10.96 -11.43
CA GLY A 120 12.97 -12.33 -10.91
C GLY A 120 11.85 -13.26 -11.39
N LEU A 121 11.41 -13.04 -12.63
CA LEU A 121 10.40 -13.87 -13.27
C LEU A 121 11.00 -15.23 -13.66
N TYR A 122 10.21 -16.30 -13.53
CA TYR A 122 10.50 -17.57 -14.20
C TYR A 122 9.57 -17.72 -15.39
N ARG A 123 10.14 -17.84 -16.60
CA ARG A 123 9.39 -18.03 -17.84
C ARG A 123 10.22 -18.83 -18.84
N VAL A 124 9.56 -19.79 -19.48
CA VAL A 124 10.15 -20.63 -20.53
C VAL A 124 9.44 -20.43 -21.87
N ASN A 125 10.13 -20.70 -22.97
CA ASN A 125 9.53 -20.75 -24.31
C ASN A 125 8.83 -22.12 -24.55
N SER A 126 8.26 -22.31 -25.74
CA SER A 126 7.64 -23.60 -26.13
C SER A 126 8.61 -24.78 -26.10
N LYS A 127 9.92 -24.53 -26.26
CA LYS A 127 10.99 -25.53 -26.11
C LYS A 127 11.36 -25.80 -24.64
N GLY A 128 10.76 -25.11 -23.67
CA GLY A 128 11.07 -25.26 -22.24
C GLY A 128 12.34 -24.52 -21.79
N GLU A 129 12.89 -23.63 -22.63
CA GLU A 129 14.11 -22.89 -22.33
C GLU A 129 13.78 -21.55 -21.66
N PHE A 130 14.52 -21.22 -20.60
CA PHE A 130 14.36 -19.96 -19.87
C PHE A 130 14.64 -18.73 -20.77
N ASN A 131 13.68 -17.80 -20.87
CA ASN A 131 13.73 -16.70 -21.84
C ASN A 131 13.55 -15.28 -21.26
N VAL A 132 13.74 -15.11 -19.95
CA VAL A 132 13.64 -13.78 -19.31
C VAL A 132 14.93 -12.98 -19.56
N PRO A 133 14.84 -11.68 -19.91
CA PRO A 133 16.02 -10.84 -20.14
C PRO A 133 16.75 -10.48 -18.83
N PHE A 134 17.99 -10.04 -18.98
CA PHE A 134 18.79 -9.48 -17.89
C PHE A 134 18.11 -8.26 -17.24
N ASN A 135 18.27 -8.07 -15.94
CA ASN A 135 17.79 -6.88 -15.25
C ASN A 135 18.81 -5.74 -15.40
N ASN A 136 18.43 -4.64 -16.07
CA ASN A 136 19.31 -3.48 -16.27
C ASN A 136 19.44 -2.56 -15.04
N ALA A 137 18.72 -2.83 -13.94
CA ALA A 137 18.93 -2.10 -12.70
C ALA A 137 20.31 -2.43 -12.10
N GLU A 138 20.96 -1.46 -11.47
CA GLU A 138 22.21 -1.69 -10.73
C GLU A 138 21.97 -2.68 -9.58
N ILE A 139 22.32 -3.95 -9.79
CA ILE A 139 22.35 -4.95 -8.74
C ILE A 139 23.73 -4.89 -8.10
N ILE A 140 23.80 -4.53 -6.82
CA ILE A 140 25.06 -4.52 -6.08
C ILE A 140 25.49 -5.99 -5.90
N ASN A 141 26.70 -6.34 -6.35
CA ASN A 141 27.23 -7.71 -6.24
C ASN A 141 27.10 -8.30 -4.81
N SER A 142 27.21 -7.49 -3.76
CA SER A 142 27.08 -7.92 -2.37
C SER A 142 25.68 -8.44 -2.00
N THR A 143 24.62 -8.08 -2.74
CA THR A 143 23.22 -8.37 -2.39
C THR A 143 22.55 -9.44 -3.26
N ILE A 144 23.26 -10.03 -4.24
CA ILE A 144 22.69 -11.04 -5.15
C ILE A 144 22.18 -12.28 -4.38
N PHE A 145 22.96 -12.75 -3.40
CA PHE A 145 22.68 -13.96 -2.63
C PHE A 145 22.73 -13.69 -1.13
N ASP A 146 21.74 -14.22 -0.40
CA ASP A 146 21.70 -14.21 1.06
C ASP A 146 22.13 -15.60 1.58
N PHE A 147 23.43 -15.80 1.70
CA PHE A 147 24.01 -17.07 2.14
C PHE A 147 23.64 -17.42 3.59
N LYS A 148 23.43 -16.40 4.44
CA LYS A 148 22.96 -16.62 5.81
C LYS A 148 21.57 -17.23 5.82
N ASN A 149 20.65 -16.70 5.00
CA ASN A 149 19.32 -17.26 4.85
C ASN A 149 19.35 -18.68 4.23
N LEU A 150 20.22 -18.94 3.25
CA LEU A 150 20.38 -20.30 2.69
C LEU A 150 20.86 -21.31 3.73
N ASN A 151 21.83 -20.95 4.57
CA ASN A 151 22.27 -21.77 5.71
C ASN A 151 21.11 -22.05 6.68
N ASN A 152 20.38 -21.01 7.09
CA ASN A 152 19.25 -21.18 8.00
C ASN A 152 18.14 -22.07 7.38
N ILE A 153 17.88 -21.96 6.08
CA ILE A 153 16.93 -22.83 5.37
C ILE A 153 17.43 -24.27 5.38
N SER A 154 18.70 -24.53 5.08
CA SER A 154 19.25 -25.88 5.09
C SER A 154 19.20 -26.52 6.48
N SER A 155 19.57 -25.78 7.53
CA SER A 155 19.41 -26.24 8.92
C SER A 155 17.96 -26.61 9.20
N PHE A 156 17.01 -25.72 8.90
CA PHE A 156 15.59 -25.99 9.06
C PHE A 156 15.13 -27.26 8.31
N LEU A 157 15.54 -27.44 7.06
CA LEU A 157 15.15 -28.60 6.25
C LEU A 157 15.73 -29.93 6.76
N ASN A 158 16.88 -29.91 7.43
CA ASN A 158 17.58 -31.10 7.91
C ASN A 158 17.28 -31.43 9.38
N GLU A 159 16.94 -30.43 10.18
CA GLU A 159 16.52 -30.59 11.59
C GLU A 159 15.06 -31.06 11.72
N ASN A 160 14.29 -31.05 10.62
CA ASN A 160 12.86 -31.37 10.60
C ASN A 160 12.54 -32.44 9.54
N SER A 161 11.41 -33.12 9.70
CA SER A 161 10.92 -34.16 8.80
C SER A 161 10.26 -33.54 7.56
N ILE A 162 11.09 -33.05 6.64
CA ILE A 162 10.63 -32.38 5.41
C ILE A 162 10.82 -33.28 4.18
N GLU A 163 9.73 -33.67 3.54
CA GLU A 163 9.71 -34.38 2.26
C GLU A 163 9.48 -33.42 1.09
N ILE A 164 10.32 -33.51 0.05
CA ILE A 164 10.29 -32.60 -1.10
C ILE A 164 10.07 -33.39 -2.39
N TYR A 165 8.91 -33.20 -3.02
CA TYR A 165 8.48 -33.89 -4.23
C TYR A 165 8.47 -32.99 -5.47
N ASN A 166 8.58 -33.62 -6.64
CA ASN A 166 8.33 -33.00 -7.94
C ASN A 166 7.35 -33.91 -8.69
N LYS A 167 6.08 -33.78 -8.39
CA LYS A 167 4.98 -34.64 -8.83
C LYS A 167 3.75 -33.80 -9.17
N ASN A 168 2.75 -34.44 -9.79
CA ASN A 168 1.44 -33.83 -9.94
C ASN A 168 0.82 -33.58 -8.55
N TYR A 169 0.16 -32.44 -8.36
CA TYR A 169 -0.42 -32.04 -7.09
C TYR A 169 -1.45 -33.05 -6.55
N LEU A 170 -2.16 -33.77 -7.43
CA LEU A 170 -3.15 -34.80 -7.04
C LEU A 170 -2.49 -35.96 -6.29
N GLU A 171 -1.29 -36.37 -6.70
CA GLU A 171 -0.53 -37.41 -6.00
C GLU A 171 -0.20 -36.96 -4.57
N ILE A 172 0.19 -35.70 -4.40
CA ILE A 172 0.54 -35.13 -3.10
C ILE A 172 -0.69 -34.99 -2.20
N LEU A 173 -1.80 -34.50 -2.75
CA LEU A 173 -3.06 -34.41 -2.03
C LEU A 173 -3.59 -35.79 -1.60
N SER A 174 -3.27 -36.86 -2.34
CA SER A 174 -3.67 -38.22 -1.97
C SER A 174 -3.00 -38.73 -0.68
N LEU A 175 -1.82 -38.18 -0.34
CA LEU A 175 -1.06 -38.53 0.87
C LEU A 175 -1.64 -37.92 2.15
N ALA A 176 -2.49 -36.89 2.03
CA ALA A 176 -3.05 -36.17 3.17
C ALA A 176 -3.96 -37.08 4.03
N LYS A 177 -3.75 -37.02 5.35
CA LYS A 177 -4.46 -37.80 6.37
C LYS A 177 -5.30 -36.90 7.26
N GLU A 178 -6.21 -37.52 8.02
CA GLU A 178 -7.06 -36.81 8.98
C GLU A 178 -6.24 -35.87 9.88
N ASN A 179 -6.73 -34.63 10.06
CA ASN A 179 -6.08 -33.55 10.81
C ASN A 179 -4.75 -32.99 10.26
N ASP A 180 -4.28 -33.42 9.09
CA ASP A 180 -3.25 -32.67 8.36
C ASP A 180 -3.79 -31.30 7.90
N PHE A 181 -2.89 -30.34 7.71
CA PHE A 181 -3.20 -29.03 7.12
C PHE A 181 -2.58 -28.90 5.74
N VAL A 182 -3.42 -28.67 4.74
CA VAL A 182 -3.00 -28.46 3.35
C VAL A 182 -3.17 -26.98 2.99
N PHE A 183 -2.10 -26.34 2.54
CA PHE A 183 -2.14 -25.02 1.94
C PHE A 183 -2.10 -25.14 0.40
N ILE A 184 -3.12 -24.63 -0.27
CA ILE A 184 -3.32 -24.78 -1.71
C ILE A 184 -3.33 -23.39 -2.37
N ASP A 185 -2.26 -23.10 -3.10
CA ASP A 185 -2.08 -21.86 -3.86
C ASP A 185 -1.73 -22.18 -5.32
N PRO A 186 -2.69 -22.63 -6.13
CA PRO A 186 -2.42 -23.03 -7.51
C PRO A 186 -2.22 -21.77 -8.38
N PRO A 187 -1.81 -21.93 -9.66
CA PRO A 187 -2.03 -20.89 -10.65
C PRO A 187 -3.50 -20.43 -10.64
N TYR A 188 -3.73 -19.11 -10.61
CA TYR A 188 -5.07 -18.57 -10.45
C TYR A 188 -5.92 -18.72 -11.71
N ASP A 189 -7.22 -18.94 -11.50
CA ASP A 189 -8.22 -18.95 -12.56
C ASP A 189 -8.43 -17.53 -13.09
N SER A 190 -8.50 -17.37 -14.42
CA SER A 190 -8.77 -16.07 -15.04
C SER A 190 -10.07 -16.09 -15.83
N GLU A 191 -10.94 -15.11 -15.59
CA GLU A 191 -12.19 -14.95 -16.33
C GLU A 191 -11.95 -14.61 -17.82
N ASN A 192 -10.80 -14.02 -18.15
CA ASN A 192 -10.36 -13.75 -19.52
C ASN A 192 -9.25 -14.74 -19.93
N ASP A 193 -9.46 -15.47 -21.04
CA ASP A 193 -8.51 -16.46 -21.60
C ASP A 193 -7.12 -15.88 -21.99
N ASN A 194 -6.94 -14.55 -21.90
CA ASN A 194 -5.70 -13.84 -22.20
C ASN A 194 -4.76 -13.65 -21.00
N SER A 195 -5.02 -14.26 -19.84
CA SER A 195 -4.09 -14.14 -18.70
C SER A 195 -2.85 -15.02 -18.91
N PHE A 196 -1.68 -14.39 -18.89
CA PHE A 196 -0.38 -15.04 -19.04
C PHE A 196 -0.07 -15.93 -17.81
N THR A 197 -0.53 -17.18 -17.80
CA THR A 197 -0.32 -18.17 -16.71
C THR A 197 0.38 -19.45 -17.21
N ASN A 198 1.40 -19.32 -18.06
CA ASN A 198 2.20 -20.48 -18.49
C ASN A 198 3.31 -20.79 -17.46
N TYR A 199 2.93 -21.47 -16.36
CA TYR A 199 3.85 -22.07 -15.39
C TYR A 199 4.35 -23.46 -15.81
N ASP A 200 3.66 -24.09 -16.77
CA ASP A 200 3.97 -25.35 -17.41
C ASP A 200 3.63 -25.25 -18.91
N ARG A 201 4.22 -26.10 -19.78
CA ARG A 201 3.99 -26.15 -21.23
C ARG A 201 2.50 -26.27 -21.60
N ASN A 202 1.67 -26.82 -20.70
CA ASN A 202 0.25 -27.08 -20.94
C ASN A 202 -0.72 -26.05 -20.32
N GLY A 203 -0.23 -25.12 -19.50
CA GLY A 203 -1.02 -24.08 -18.82
C GLY A 203 -2.02 -24.62 -17.78
N TRP A 204 -2.45 -23.77 -16.84
CA TRP A 204 -3.53 -24.10 -15.89
C TRP A 204 -4.88 -23.73 -16.49
N LYS A 205 -5.78 -24.69 -16.63
CA LYS A 205 -7.08 -24.55 -17.28
C LYS A 205 -8.23 -24.54 -16.27
N LYS A 206 -9.40 -24.07 -16.71
CA LYS A 206 -10.64 -24.12 -15.90
C LYS A 206 -10.98 -25.54 -15.42
N GLN A 207 -10.69 -26.55 -16.23
CA GLN A 207 -10.89 -27.96 -15.86
C GLN A 207 -10.00 -28.38 -14.68
N ASP A 208 -8.75 -27.91 -14.64
CA ASP A 208 -7.83 -28.18 -13.53
C ASP A 208 -8.33 -27.54 -12.24
N THR A 209 -8.88 -26.32 -12.32
CA THR A 209 -9.57 -25.67 -11.19
C THR A 209 -10.75 -26.49 -10.68
N LEU A 210 -11.60 -27.03 -11.58
CA LEU A 210 -12.74 -27.87 -11.20
C LEU A 210 -12.30 -29.20 -10.57
N GLU A 211 -11.26 -29.83 -11.11
CA GLU A 211 -10.68 -31.06 -10.54
C GLU A 211 -10.10 -30.81 -9.15
N LEU A 212 -9.39 -29.71 -8.96
CA LEU A 212 -8.87 -29.30 -7.66
C LEU A 212 -10.02 -29.05 -6.67
N ILE A 213 -11.06 -28.33 -7.05
CA ILE A 213 -12.26 -28.08 -6.22
C ILE A 213 -12.90 -29.41 -5.79
N ASN A 214 -13.09 -30.34 -6.72
CA ASN A 214 -13.63 -31.67 -6.41
C ASN A 214 -12.71 -32.44 -5.43
N THR A 215 -11.40 -32.26 -5.56
CA THR A 215 -10.41 -32.86 -4.65
C THR A 215 -10.50 -32.24 -3.25
N LEU A 216 -10.66 -30.92 -3.12
CA LEU A 216 -10.87 -30.25 -1.83
C LEU A 216 -12.12 -30.79 -1.10
N LYS A 217 -13.21 -31.06 -1.83
CA LYS A 217 -14.41 -31.69 -1.26
C LYS A 217 -14.15 -33.11 -0.74
N LYS A 218 -13.34 -33.90 -1.46
CA LYS A 218 -12.91 -35.23 -1.00
C LYS A 218 -12.03 -35.15 0.25
N LEU A 219 -11.12 -34.18 0.30
CA LEU A 219 -10.26 -33.94 1.48
C LEU A 219 -11.10 -33.52 2.70
N ASN A 220 -12.14 -32.71 2.48
CA ASN A 220 -13.08 -32.35 3.54
C ASN A 220 -13.77 -33.60 4.14
N ALA A 221 -14.19 -34.55 3.32
CA ALA A 221 -14.77 -35.82 3.78
C ALA A 221 -13.79 -36.68 4.61
N LYS A 222 -12.47 -36.54 4.33
CA LYS A 222 -11.39 -37.16 5.11
C LYS A 222 -11.00 -36.38 6.38
N LYS A 223 -11.71 -35.28 6.69
CA LYS A 223 -11.40 -34.35 7.80
C LYS A 223 -9.96 -33.79 7.73
N VAL A 224 -9.44 -33.63 6.52
CA VAL A 224 -8.22 -32.87 6.26
C VAL A 224 -8.57 -31.39 6.33
N LYS A 225 -7.76 -30.59 7.02
CA LYS A 225 -7.94 -29.14 7.06
C LYS A 225 -7.25 -28.55 5.83
N TRP A 226 -7.91 -27.66 5.13
CA TRP A 226 -7.32 -27.01 3.97
C TRP A 226 -7.62 -25.53 3.90
N MET A 227 -6.67 -24.79 3.35
CA MET A 227 -6.79 -23.38 3.00
C MET A 227 -6.46 -23.21 1.53
N PHE A 228 -7.40 -22.64 0.78
CA PHE A 228 -7.32 -22.45 -0.66
C PHE A 228 -7.29 -20.96 -0.99
N THR A 229 -6.33 -20.53 -1.83
CA THR A 229 -6.24 -19.15 -2.30
C THR A 229 -6.45 -19.05 -3.80
N ASN A 230 -7.29 -18.10 -4.25
CA ASN A 230 -7.53 -17.88 -5.68
C ASN A 230 -8.08 -16.47 -5.94
N HIS A 231 -8.31 -16.12 -7.21
CA HIS A 231 -9.20 -15.03 -7.59
C HIS A 231 -10.66 -15.32 -7.21
N SER A 232 -11.39 -14.27 -6.89
CA SER A 232 -12.82 -14.26 -6.53
C SER A 232 -13.71 -14.46 -7.77
N THR A 233 -13.49 -15.52 -8.54
CA THR A 233 -14.29 -15.82 -9.75
C THR A 233 -15.63 -16.45 -9.39
N SER A 234 -16.63 -16.29 -10.25
CA SER A 234 -17.93 -16.94 -10.07
C SER A 234 -17.80 -18.47 -9.98
N LEU A 235 -16.85 -19.05 -10.72
CA LEU A 235 -16.56 -20.49 -10.69
C LEU A 235 -16.11 -20.95 -9.30
N VAL A 236 -15.18 -20.23 -8.67
CA VAL A 236 -14.69 -20.54 -7.32
C VAL A 236 -15.79 -20.33 -6.27
N LEU A 237 -16.44 -19.18 -6.28
CA LEU A 237 -17.44 -18.82 -5.26
C LEU A 237 -18.66 -19.74 -5.28
N ASN A 238 -19.20 -20.07 -6.46
CA ASN A 238 -20.40 -20.89 -6.56
C ASN A 238 -20.16 -22.34 -6.13
N ASN A 239 -18.96 -22.87 -6.37
CA ASN A 239 -18.64 -24.27 -6.07
C ASN A 239 -18.13 -24.49 -4.63
N LEU A 240 -17.73 -23.44 -3.92
CA LEU A 240 -17.19 -23.54 -2.55
C LEU A 240 -17.98 -22.68 -1.55
N LYS A 241 -19.22 -22.28 -1.89
CA LYS A 241 -20.09 -21.44 -1.05
C LYS A 241 -20.46 -22.03 0.31
N GLU A 242 -20.35 -23.35 0.44
CA GLU A 242 -20.58 -24.07 1.70
C GLU A 242 -19.43 -23.91 2.72
N PHE A 243 -18.28 -23.38 2.29
CA PHE A 243 -17.10 -23.17 3.11
C PHE A 243 -16.96 -21.70 3.54
N SER A 244 -16.07 -21.44 4.50
CA SER A 244 -15.81 -20.08 4.97
C SER A 244 -14.97 -19.31 3.94
N ILE A 245 -15.54 -18.25 3.37
CA ILE A 245 -14.90 -17.44 2.32
C ILE A 245 -14.50 -16.07 2.88
N PHE A 246 -13.22 -15.72 2.70
CA PHE A 246 -12.60 -14.47 3.15
C PHE A 246 -12.12 -13.67 1.94
N GLN A 247 -12.68 -12.47 1.73
CA GLN A 247 -12.34 -11.62 0.60
C GLN A 247 -11.20 -10.65 0.92
N ILE A 248 -10.18 -10.64 0.07
CA ILE A 248 -9.00 -9.79 0.20
C ILE A 248 -8.93 -8.78 -0.95
N PRO A 249 -8.78 -7.48 -0.64
CA PRO A 249 -8.59 -6.47 -1.67
C PRO A 249 -7.26 -6.66 -2.39
N VAL A 250 -7.32 -6.66 -3.73
CA VAL A 250 -6.13 -6.52 -4.56
C VAL A 250 -5.92 -5.05 -4.86
N ASN A 251 -4.77 -4.50 -4.49
CA ASN A 251 -4.41 -3.10 -4.75
C ASN A 251 -4.15 -2.87 -6.25
N ARG A 252 -5.20 -2.85 -7.07
CA ARG A 252 -5.13 -2.31 -8.44
C ARG A 252 -5.57 -0.85 -8.41
N PHE A 253 -4.68 0.00 -7.88
CA PHE A 253 -4.73 1.41 -8.24
C PHE A 253 -4.48 1.50 -9.75
N ILE A 254 -5.21 2.37 -10.45
CA ILE A 254 -5.26 2.53 -11.92
C ILE A 254 -6.44 1.77 -12.57
N ASN A 255 -7.67 2.20 -12.30
CA ASN A 255 -8.67 2.25 -13.37
C ASN A 255 -9.58 3.47 -13.20
N SER A 256 -9.75 4.25 -14.27
CA SER A 256 -10.42 5.57 -14.25
C SER A 256 -11.94 5.46 -14.07
N ASN A 257 -12.53 4.30 -14.36
CA ASN A 257 -13.96 4.06 -14.29
C ASN A 257 -14.38 3.41 -12.95
N SER A 258 -15.51 3.81 -12.37
CA SER A 258 -16.01 3.31 -11.08
C SER A 258 -16.73 1.97 -11.20
N GLN A 259 -17.31 1.65 -12.36
CA GLN A 259 -17.99 0.38 -12.62
C GLN A 259 -17.00 -0.77 -12.83
N ASP A 260 -15.88 -0.53 -13.52
CA ASP A 260 -14.83 -1.55 -13.74
C ASP A 260 -14.05 -1.88 -12.45
N ARG A 261 -14.16 -1.06 -11.41
CA ARG A 261 -13.61 -1.36 -10.07
C ARG A 261 -14.41 -2.43 -9.33
N ILE A 262 -15.69 -2.62 -9.66
CA ILE A 262 -16.55 -3.67 -9.13
C ILE A 262 -16.19 -5.02 -9.78
N LEU A 263 -15.65 -5.00 -11.01
CA LEU A 263 -15.18 -6.17 -11.77
C LEU A 263 -13.72 -6.56 -11.49
N ALA A 264 -13.01 -5.81 -10.65
CA ALA A 264 -11.69 -6.24 -10.21
C ALA A 264 -11.86 -7.48 -9.31
N THR A 265 -11.49 -8.66 -9.82
CA THR A 265 -11.51 -9.91 -9.07
C THR A 265 -10.64 -9.75 -7.82
N ASN A 266 -11.29 -9.54 -6.66
CA ASN A 266 -10.64 -9.66 -5.35
C ASN A 266 -9.93 -11.01 -5.26
N GLU A 267 -8.97 -11.15 -4.34
CA GLU A 267 -8.49 -12.48 -3.96
C GLU A 267 -9.41 -13.06 -2.89
N VAL A 268 -9.51 -14.37 -2.84
CA VAL A 268 -10.25 -15.10 -1.80
C VAL A 268 -9.33 -16.08 -1.10
N ILE A 269 -9.53 -16.20 0.21
CA ILE A 269 -9.07 -17.33 1.00
C ILE A 269 -10.31 -18.13 1.40
N ILE A 270 -10.30 -19.43 1.15
CA ILE A 270 -11.40 -20.33 1.48
C ILE A 270 -10.86 -21.43 2.40
N ILE A 271 -11.56 -21.69 3.51
CA ILE A 271 -11.16 -22.70 4.50
C ILE A 271 -12.33 -23.60 4.86
N ASN A 272 -12.04 -24.87 5.17
CA ASN A 272 -13.05 -25.86 5.58
C ASN A 272 -13.12 -26.11 7.09
N TYR A 273 -12.46 -25.28 7.89
CA TYR A 273 -12.45 -25.39 9.34
C TYR A 273 -12.93 -24.09 9.98
N LYS A 274 -13.29 -24.18 11.27
CA LYS A 274 -13.67 -23.01 12.06
C LYS A 274 -12.43 -22.26 12.52
N VAL A 275 -12.47 -20.95 12.37
CA VAL A 275 -11.56 -20.00 13.03
C VAL A 275 -12.28 -19.40 14.23
N ASP A 276 -11.53 -18.99 15.26
CA ASP A 276 -12.12 -18.30 16.40
C ASP A 276 -12.28 -16.80 16.14
N ASP A 277 -12.98 -16.12 17.04
CA ASP A 277 -13.24 -14.68 16.90
C ASP A 277 -11.95 -13.86 16.93
N SER A 278 -10.93 -14.30 17.68
CA SER A 278 -9.62 -13.65 17.73
C SER A 278 -8.90 -13.69 16.38
N ALA A 279 -8.93 -14.84 15.71
CA ALA A 279 -8.42 -15.03 14.35
C ALA A 279 -9.16 -14.13 13.34
N LEU A 280 -10.50 -14.06 13.44
CA LEU A 280 -11.32 -13.23 12.58
C LEU A 280 -11.00 -11.72 12.76
N ILE A 281 -10.90 -11.25 14.00
CA ILE A 281 -10.53 -9.86 14.31
C ILE A 281 -9.13 -9.54 13.74
N ASN A 282 -8.17 -10.46 13.88
CA ASN A 282 -6.84 -10.28 13.32
C ASN A 282 -6.84 -10.25 11.79
N TYR A 283 -7.66 -11.09 11.16
CA TYR A 283 -7.87 -11.07 9.71
C TYR A 283 -8.41 -9.71 9.26
N GLU A 284 -9.48 -9.21 9.88
CA GLU A 284 -10.08 -7.93 9.53
C GLU A 284 -9.10 -6.77 9.69
N PHE A 285 -8.26 -6.81 10.74
CA PHE A 285 -7.20 -5.83 10.93
C PHE A 285 -6.12 -5.88 9.83
N GLU A 286 -5.67 -7.08 9.43
CA GLU A 286 -4.70 -7.19 8.35
C GLU A 286 -5.30 -6.78 6.99
N VAL A 287 -6.60 -7.01 6.77
CA VAL A 287 -7.34 -6.48 5.59
C VAL A 287 -7.39 -4.95 5.62
N PHE A 288 -7.74 -4.36 6.76
CA PHE A 288 -7.70 -2.90 6.98
C PHE A 288 -6.31 -2.34 6.66
N PHE A 289 -5.25 -2.95 7.19
CA PHE A 289 -3.90 -2.45 7.02
C PHE A 289 -3.39 -2.60 5.58
N LYS A 290 -3.76 -3.69 4.89
CA LYS A 290 -3.39 -3.93 3.48
C LYS A 290 -4.07 -2.94 2.52
N SER A 291 -5.30 -2.53 2.84
CA SER A 291 -6.13 -1.66 1.99
C SER A 291 -5.92 -0.15 2.23
N LEU A 292 -4.90 0.22 3.02
CA LEU A 292 -4.52 1.62 3.22
C LEU A 292 -4.12 2.29 1.89
N ARG A 293 -4.73 3.45 1.63
CA ARG A 293 -4.56 4.25 0.42
C ARG A 293 -3.41 5.24 0.54
N ASN A 294 -2.84 5.59 -0.60
CA ASN A 294 -1.80 6.63 -0.69
C ASN A 294 -2.37 8.05 -0.70
N THR A 295 -3.65 8.21 -1.03
CA THR A 295 -4.31 9.53 -1.12
C THR A 295 -5.82 9.39 -0.92
N SER A 296 -6.44 10.42 -0.34
CA SER A 296 -7.90 10.60 -0.29
C SER A 296 -8.46 11.43 -1.45
N TYR A 297 -7.60 11.97 -2.31
CA TYR A 297 -7.99 12.88 -3.40
C TYR A 297 -8.46 12.11 -4.64
N ILE A 298 -9.46 12.65 -5.33
CA ILE A 298 -9.84 12.28 -6.70
C ILE A 298 -9.45 13.40 -7.66
N LEU A 299 -9.18 13.08 -8.94
CA LEU A 299 -8.58 14.02 -9.89
C LEU A 299 -9.34 15.35 -10.01
N LYS A 300 -10.68 15.32 -10.11
CA LYS A 300 -11.51 16.53 -10.20
C LYS A 300 -11.38 17.47 -9.00
N ASP A 301 -10.93 16.96 -7.85
CA ASP A 301 -10.85 17.71 -6.61
C ASP A 301 -9.47 18.35 -6.37
N TYR A 302 -8.50 18.09 -7.26
CA TYR A 302 -7.20 18.77 -7.22
C TYR A 302 -7.33 20.28 -7.51
N VAL A 303 -8.37 20.68 -8.25
CA VAL A 303 -8.63 22.08 -8.62
C VAL A 303 -10.06 22.46 -8.24
N SER A 304 -10.21 23.52 -7.45
CA SER A 304 -11.52 24.13 -7.17
C SER A 304 -11.80 25.24 -8.19
N TRP A 305 -12.33 24.90 -9.37
CA TRP A 305 -12.57 25.83 -10.48
C TRP A 305 -13.38 27.07 -10.07
N ASN A 306 -14.37 26.89 -9.21
CA ASN A 306 -15.23 27.92 -8.64
C ASN A 306 -14.52 28.88 -7.67
N LYS A 307 -13.25 28.64 -7.33
CA LYS A 307 -12.40 29.58 -6.58
C LYS A 307 -11.51 30.43 -7.48
N ILE A 308 -11.49 30.17 -8.79
CA ILE A 308 -10.76 30.99 -9.75
C ILE A 308 -11.44 32.36 -9.80
N ASN A 309 -10.79 33.34 -9.20
CA ASN A 309 -11.14 34.74 -9.34
C ASN A 309 -10.15 35.37 -10.33
N LYS A 310 -10.60 36.35 -11.14
CA LYS A 310 -9.67 37.16 -11.95
C LYS A 310 -8.70 37.86 -10.99
N ILE A 311 -7.44 37.40 -10.96
CA ILE A 311 -6.35 38.16 -10.35
C ILE A 311 -5.87 39.12 -11.42
N SER A 312 -5.90 40.43 -11.12
CA SER A 312 -5.53 41.50 -12.06
C SER A 312 -4.02 41.73 -12.17
N LEU A 313 -3.19 40.73 -11.87
CA LEU A 313 -1.74 40.85 -12.03
C LEU A 313 -1.41 40.63 -13.51
N SER A 314 -0.96 41.69 -14.19
CA SER A 314 -0.61 41.62 -15.60
C SER A 314 0.83 41.12 -15.79
N LEU A 315 1.17 40.67 -17.00
CA LEU A 315 2.56 40.35 -17.36
C LEU A 315 3.47 41.58 -17.19
N LYS A 316 2.96 42.78 -17.46
CA LYS A 316 3.70 44.04 -17.26
C LYS A 316 4.08 44.26 -15.79
N ASP A 317 3.18 43.94 -14.85
CA ASP A 317 3.47 44.04 -13.42
C ASP A 317 4.57 43.06 -13.00
N LEU A 318 4.57 41.85 -13.55
CA LEU A 318 5.62 40.85 -13.31
C LEU A 318 6.97 41.31 -13.85
N GLU A 319 7.01 41.87 -15.06
CA GLU A 319 8.23 42.42 -15.66
C GLU A 319 8.80 43.58 -14.84
N ILE A 320 7.95 44.42 -14.25
CA ILE A 320 8.38 45.51 -13.37
C ILE A 320 9.08 44.95 -12.12
N PHE A 321 8.53 43.91 -11.51
CA PHE A 321 9.19 43.26 -10.38
C PHE A 321 10.49 42.57 -10.80
N GLU A 322 10.55 41.94 -11.99
CA GLU A 322 11.78 41.30 -12.49
C GLU A 322 12.90 42.32 -12.66
N LYS A 323 12.58 43.54 -13.12
CA LYS A 323 13.56 44.64 -13.22
C LYS A 323 14.16 45.04 -11.88
N LEU A 324 13.49 44.82 -10.76
CA LEU A 324 14.03 45.13 -9.43
C LEU A 324 15.12 44.14 -9.00
N LYS A 325 15.38 43.06 -9.73
CA LYS A 325 16.51 42.17 -9.42
C LYS A 325 17.84 42.89 -9.61
N SER A 326 18.74 42.70 -8.65
CA SER A 326 20.01 43.40 -8.54
C SER A 326 21.07 42.54 -7.89
N ASP A 327 22.34 42.78 -8.23
CA ASP A 327 23.47 42.04 -7.64
C ASP A 327 23.80 42.52 -6.22
N ASN A 328 23.44 43.77 -5.91
CA ASN A 328 23.71 44.41 -4.62
C ASN A 328 22.63 45.43 -4.23
N ILE A 329 22.66 45.86 -2.97
CA ILE A 329 21.67 46.77 -2.37
C ILE A 329 21.69 48.18 -2.98
N PHE A 330 22.85 48.63 -3.47
CA PHE A 330 22.97 49.95 -4.06
C PHE A 330 22.22 50.03 -5.39
N ASP A 331 22.45 49.05 -6.28
CA ASP A 331 21.72 48.93 -7.54
C ASP A 331 20.21 48.73 -7.31
N PHE A 332 19.85 47.88 -6.35
CA PHE A 332 18.45 47.67 -5.97
C PHE A 332 17.76 48.98 -5.59
N ASN A 333 18.40 49.80 -4.74
CA ASN A 333 17.84 51.06 -4.27
C ASN A 333 17.64 52.09 -5.40
N ILE A 334 18.54 52.12 -6.38
CA ILE A 334 18.41 52.98 -7.58
C ILE A 334 17.19 52.54 -8.39
N LYS A 335 17.10 51.24 -8.70
CA LYS A 335 15.99 50.67 -9.47
C LYS A 335 14.66 50.84 -8.76
N LEU A 336 14.61 50.58 -7.44
CA LEU A 336 13.39 50.76 -6.64
C LEU A 336 12.89 52.20 -6.67
N ARG A 337 13.77 53.20 -6.57
CA ARG A 337 13.37 54.62 -6.66
C ARG A 337 12.83 54.98 -8.04
N SER A 338 13.43 54.48 -9.11
CA SER A 338 12.95 54.69 -10.49
C SER A 338 11.58 54.03 -10.69
N VAL A 339 11.46 52.75 -10.37
CA VAL A 339 10.21 51.99 -10.51
C VAL A 339 9.10 52.59 -9.65
N PHE A 340 9.42 53.05 -8.44
CA PHE A 340 8.44 53.71 -7.57
C PHE A 340 7.85 54.95 -8.23
N LYS A 341 8.66 55.82 -8.84
CA LYS A 341 8.14 57.03 -9.51
C LYS A 341 7.23 56.70 -10.70
N GLU A 342 7.57 55.68 -11.46
CA GLU A 342 6.90 55.37 -12.73
C GLU A 342 5.69 54.43 -12.56
N ASN A 343 5.70 53.56 -11.56
CA ASN A 343 4.80 52.41 -11.48
C ASN A 343 4.30 52.12 -10.03
N VAL A 344 4.03 53.15 -9.23
CA VAL A 344 3.55 53.03 -7.82
C VAL A 344 2.45 51.97 -7.63
N SER A 345 1.47 51.94 -8.53
CA SER A 345 0.32 51.03 -8.44
C SER A 345 0.69 49.54 -8.49
N THR A 346 1.85 49.19 -9.03
CA THR A 346 2.33 47.80 -9.11
C THR A 346 2.58 47.22 -7.71
N PHE A 347 3.03 48.04 -6.77
CA PHE A 347 3.42 47.59 -5.43
C PHE A 347 2.24 47.08 -4.59
N GLN A 348 0.99 47.40 -4.95
CA GLN A 348 -0.20 46.82 -4.30
C GLN A 348 -0.26 45.28 -4.40
N TYR A 349 0.54 44.68 -5.30
CA TYR A 349 0.64 43.24 -5.50
C TYR A 349 1.73 42.56 -4.67
N LEU A 350 2.60 43.30 -3.98
CA LEU A 350 3.62 42.73 -3.09
C LEU A 350 3.07 41.75 -2.03
N PRO A 351 1.83 41.88 -1.49
CA PRO A 351 1.28 40.88 -0.59
C PRO A 351 1.22 39.46 -1.17
N LEU A 352 1.13 39.31 -2.50
CA LEU A 352 1.16 38.00 -3.16
C LEU A 352 2.48 37.26 -2.91
N PHE A 353 3.60 37.98 -2.77
CA PHE A 353 4.90 37.39 -2.47
C PHE A 353 4.94 36.77 -1.06
N LEU A 354 4.02 37.17 -0.19
CA LEU A 354 3.87 36.62 1.16
C LEU A 354 2.73 35.58 1.24
N ALA A 355 2.27 35.07 0.10
CA ALA A 355 1.10 34.20 -0.02
C ALA A 355 -0.19 34.81 0.57
N LYS A 356 -0.30 36.15 0.62
CA LYS A 356 -1.50 36.86 1.08
C LYS A 356 -2.34 37.29 -0.11
N LYS A 357 -3.62 36.91 -0.12
CA LYS A 357 -4.56 37.27 -1.18
C LYS A 357 -4.74 38.80 -1.25
N VAL A 358 -4.60 39.36 -2.45
CA VAL A 358 -4.94 40.77 -2.74
C VAL A 358 -6.43 40.84 -3.06
N GLN A 359 -7.18 41.66 -2.33
CA GLN A 359 -8.57 42.01 -2.67
C GLN A 359 -8.62 43.47 -3.12
N LYS A 360 -9.49 43.79 -4.08
CA LYS A 360 -9.71 45.17 -4.49
C LYS A 360 -10.21 45.96 -3.28
N ASN A 361 -9.53 47.06 -2.93
CA ASN A 361 -9.81 47.94 -1.78
C ASN A 361 -9.54 47.35 -0.37
N SER A 362 -8.82 46.23 -0.22
CA SER A 362 -8.44 45.76 1.12
C SER A 362 -7.25 46.53 1.68
N SER A 363 -7.38 47.04 2.90
CA SER A 363 -6.25 47.62 3.64
C SER A 363 -5.31 46.49 4.12
N PHE A 364 -4.00 46.74 4.06
CA PHE A 364 -3.00 45.82 4.61
C PHE A 364 -2.55 46.34 5.98
N PHE A 365 -2.70 45.52 7.01
CA PHE A 365 -2.26 45.83 8.38
C PHE A 365 -1.10 44.92 8.81
N TYR A 366 -0.21 45.45 9.65
CA TYR A 366 0.86 44.72 10.33
C TYR A 366 1.08 45.30 11.73
N ILE A 367 1.76 44.54 12.58
CA ILE A 367 2.18 44.98 13.91
C ILE A 367 3.67 45.30 13.85
N ASP A 368 4.09 46.47 14.34
CA ASP A 368 5.50 46.86 14.43
C ASP A 368 6.20 46.24 15.65
N ASP A 369 7.51 46.39 15.75
CA ASP A 369 8.32 45.87 16.88
C ASP A 369 7.93 46.48 18.25
N ALA A 370 7.18 47.58 18.23
CA ALA A 370 6.63 48.22 19.43
C ALA A 370 5.18 47.80 19.71
N PHE A 371 4.69 46.73 19.06
CA PHE A 371 3.36 46.15 19.21
C PHE A 371 2.19 47.06 18.78
N ASN A 372 2.44 48.07 17.95
CA ASN A 372 1.39 48.94 17.42
C ASN A 372 0.84 48.39 16.11
N GLU A 373 -0.49 48.43 15.94
CA GLU A 373 -1.12 48.15 14.65
C GLU A 373 -0.86 49.31 13.68
N LYS A 374 -0.31 48.98 12.51
CA LYS A 374 -0.01 49.92 11.43
C LYS A 374 -0.79 49.54 10.18
N LYS A 375 -1.40 50.55 9.56
CA LYS A 375 -1.99 50.44 8.22
C LYS A 375 -0.94 50.81 7.18
N PHE A 376 -0.70 49.90 6.23
CA PHE A 376 0.29 50.07 5.19
C PHE A 376 -0.16 51.04 4.08
N GLN A 377 0.78 51.85 3.58
CA GLN A 377 0.57 52.83 2.51
C GLN A 377 1.48 52.51 1.31
N TRP A 378 0.88 52.04 0.21
CA TRP A 378 1.61 51.62 -1.00
C TRP A 378 2.19 52.78 -1.81
N ASP A 379 1.64 53.97 -1.63
CA ASP A 379 2.03 55.23 -2.25
C ASP A 379 3.07 56.02 -1.44
N ASN A 380 3.56 55.46 -0.34
CA ASN A 380 4.64 56.02 0.47
C ASN A 380 5.94 55.21 0.28
N PHE A 381 7.00 55.87 -0.22
CA PHE A 381 8.28 55.20 -0.49
C PHE A 381 8.93 54.63 0.77
N ASN A 382 8.89 55.34 1.89
CA ASN A 382 9.53 54.90 3.13
C ASN A 382 8.82 53.67 3.68
N SER A 383 7.49 53.68 3.68
CA SER A 383 6.69 52.50 4.06
C SER A 383 6.97 51.33 3.13
N LEU A 384 7.03 51.55 1.80
CA LEU A 384 7.40 50.53 0.82
C LEU A 384 8.77 49.90 1.11
N TYR A 385 9.77 50.74 1.32
CA TYR A 385 11.13 50.28 1.59
C TYR A 385 11.21 49.50 2.91
N GLU A 386 10.53 49.98 3.95
CA GLU A 386 10.44 49.31 5.24
C GLU A 386 9.79 47.93 5.09
N PHE A 387 8.65 47.83 4.39
CA PHE A 387 7.98 46.55 4.14
C PHE A 387 8.88 45.55 3.42
N LEU A 388 9.55 45.98 2.34
CA LEU A 388 10.43 45.11 1.57
C LEU A 388 11.58 44.54 2.42
N ASN A 389 12.12 45.35 3.35
CA ASN A 389 13.18 44.92 4.26
C ASN A 389 12.66 44.00 5.37
N LEU A 390 11.61 44.40 6.09
CA LEU A 390 11.05 43.63 7.21
C LEU A 390 10.52 42.27 6.77
N THR A 391 9.98 42.18 5.55
CA THR A 391 9.51 40.91 4.98
C THR A 391 10.65 40.04 4.44
N GLY A 392 11.87 40.58 4.36
CA GLY A 392 13.04 39.91 3.80
C GLY A 392 13.04 39.80 2.27
N LEU A 393 12.06 40.39 1.57
CA LEU A 393 11.95 40.30 0.10
C LEU A 393 13.17 40.90 -0.60
N VAL A 394 13.74 41.99 -0.07
CA VAL A 394 14.98 42.58 -0.61
C VAL A 394 16.08 41.52 -0.75
N ASN A 395 16.38 40.81 0.34
CA ASN A 395 17.52 39.89 0.38
C ASN A 395 17.22 38.50 -0.20
N GLN A 396 15.96 38.07 -0.23
CA GLN A 396 15.61 36.71 -0.66
C GLN A 396 15.14 36.64 -2.12
N ILE A 397 14.58 37.74 -2.64
CA ILE A 397 13.89 37.76 -3.95
C ILE A 397 14.53 38.73 -4.93
N PHE A 398 15.01 39.90 -4.47
CA PHE A 398 15.50 40.93 -5.37
C PHE A 398 17.04 41.00 -5.43
N ILE A 399 17.73 40.76 -4.32
CA ILE A 399 19.20 40.75 -4.28
C ILE A 399 19.69 39.31 -4.26
N ASN A 400 20.51 38.93 -5.25
CA ASN A 400 21.07 37.58 -5.43
C ASN A 400 19.99 36.47 -5.26
N PRO A 401 18.94 36.50 -6.09
CA PRO A 401 17.80 35.62 -5.92
C PRO A 401 18.19 34.14 -6.00
N LYS A 402 17.73 33.35 -5.03
CA LYS A 402 17.74 31.87 -5.15
C LYS A 402 16.69 31.36 -6.14
N ILE A 403 15.81 32.24 -6.59
CA ILE A 403 14.72 31.98 -7.53
C ILE A 403 15.16 32.34 -8.96
N LYS A 404 14.74 31.57 -9.97
CA LYS A 404 15.07 31.88 -11.37
C LYS A 404 14.18 33.00 -11.90
N SER A 405 12.89 32.96 -11.57
CA SER A 405 11.92 33.96 -11.99
C SER A 405 10.90 34.27 -10.90
N ILE A 406 10.51 35.53 -10.80
CA ILE A 406 9.41 36.01 -9.94
C ILE A 406 8.10 35.37 -10.37
N SER A 407 7.88 35.15 -11.66
CA SER A 407 6.69 34.43 -12.14
C SER A 407 6.62 33.01 -11.58
N ASN A 408 7.71 32.23 -11.68
CA ASN A 408 7.80 30.89 -11.13
C ASN A 408 7.63 30.87 -9.60
N TYR A 409 8.20 31.85 -8.91
CA TYR A 409 8.03 32.03 -7.47
C TYR A 409 6.56 32.25 -7.10
N LEU A 410 5.89 33.20 -7.74
CA LEU A 410 4.48 33.53 -7.48
C LEU A 410 3.51 32.42 -7.89
N PHE A 411 3.84 31.64 -8.93
CA PHE A 411 3.09 30.42 -9.28
C PHE A 411 3.35 29.25 -8.32
N GLY A 412 4.32 29.37 -7.41
CA GLY A 412 4.66 28.32 -6.44
C GLY A 412 5.51 27.20 -7.01
N ILE A 413 6.08 27.35 -8.21
CA ILE A 413 6.95 26.36 -8.86
C ILE A 413 8.26 26.21 -8.09
N GLU A 414 8.81 27.31 -7.58
CA GLU A 414 10.14 27.34 -6.95
C GLU A 414 10.12 27.30 -5.41
N VAL A 415 8.94 27.44 -4.78
CA VAL A 415 8.77 27.41 -3.32
C VAL A 415 8.02 26.20 -2.81
N GLY A 416 7.41 25.42 -3.71
CA GLY A 416 6.55 24.29 -3.36
C GLY A 416 5.25 24.73 -2.65
N LEU A 417 4.20 23.91 -2.72
CA LEU A 417 2.99 24.14 -1.93
C LEU A 417 3.22 23.68 -0.49
N SER A 418 2.94 24.55 0.48
CA SER A 418 3.12 24.25 1.90
C SER A 418 2.36 22.97 2.30
N SER A 419 2.98 22.13 3.13
CA SER A 419 2.37 20.88 3.60
C SER A 419 1.07 21.10 4.38
N ASN A 420 0.89 22.27 4.99
CA ASN A 420 -0.27 22.61 5.81
C ASN A 420 -1.54 22.87 4.97
N ASP A 421 -1.41 23.45 3.77
CA ASP A 421 -2.54 23.66 2.86
C ASP A 421 -3.11 22.33 2.31
N LYS A 422 -2.27 21.30 2.23
CA LYS A 422 -2.67 19.93 1.85
C LYS A 422 -3.34 19.17 3.00
N LYS A 423 -2.98 19.46 4.25
CA LYS A 423 -3.46 18.75 5.47
C LYS A 423 -4.93 19.04 5.79
N ASN A 424 -5.37 20.29 5.68
CA ASN A 424 -6.78 20.64 5.96
C ASN A 424 -7.75 20.14 4.88
N LYS A 425 -7.22 19.88 3.68
CA LYS A 425 -7.97 19.34 2.55
C LYS A 425 -8.20 17.83 2.67
N SER A 426 -7.19 17.06 3.08
CA SER A 426 -7.31 15.58 3.14
C SER A 426 -8.36 15.09 4.13
N GLY A 427 -8.57 15.79 5.26
CA GLY A 427 -9.64 15.48 6.23
C GLY A 427 -11.04 15.70 5.65
N LYS A 428 -11.31 16.89 5.09
CA LYS A 428 -12.58 17.17 4.41
C LYS A 428 -12.86 16.21 3.24
N PHE A 429 -11.82 15.78 2.53
CA PHE A 429 -11.97 14.77 1.49
C PHE A 429 -12.34 13.41 2.05
N MET A 430 -11.78 13.02 3.19
CA MET A 430 -12.18 11.78 3.87
C MET A 430 -13.66 11.81 4.24
N GLU A 431 -14.14 12.91 4.84
CA GLU A 431 -15.56 13.11 5.13
C GLU A 431 -16.43 12.95 3.87
N PHE A 432 -16.04 13.59 2.76
CA PHE A 432 -16.77 13.48 1.50
C PHE A 432 -16.84 12.05 0.96
N GLN A 433 -15.76 11.26 1.09
CA GLN A 433 -15.76 9.86 0.67
C GLN A 433 -16.67 8.99 1.54
N VAL A 434 -16.65 9.20 2.86
CA VAL A 434 -17.56 8.51 3.80
C VAL A 434 -19.01 8.86 3.48
N GLU A 435 -19.30 10.14 3.25
CA GLU A 435 -20.63 10.62 2.87
C GLU A 435 -21.15 9.94 1.59
N ASN A 436 -20.28 9.81 0.57
CA ASN A 436 -20.64 9.12 -0.67
C ASN A 436 -20.94 7.63 -0.46
N LEU A 437 -20.23 6.96 0.45
CA LEU A 437 -20.51 5.56 0.81
C LEU A 437 -21.87 5.45 1.50
N LEU A 438 -22.15 6.31 2.49
CA LEU A 438 -23.46 6.33 3.17
C LEU A 438 -24.60 6.56 2.17
N LYS A 439 -24.45 7.52 1.24
CA LYS A 439 -25.43 7.76 0.15
C LYS A 439 -25.58 6.56 -0.78
N LYS A 440 -24.46 5.96 -1.22
CA LYS A 440 -24.46 4.80 -2.12
C LYS A 440 -25.28 3.64 -1.55
N TYR A 441 -25.20 3.43 -0.24
CA TYR A 441 -25.92 2.37 0.47
C TYR A 441 -27.24 2.84 1.10
N GLN A 442 -27.72 4.04 0.75
CA GLN A 442 -29.00 4.60 1.20
C GLN A 442 -29.14 4.68 2.73
N ILE A 443 -28.03 4.86 3.44
CA ILE A 443 -28.02 5.00 4.90
C ILE A 443 -28.39 6.44 5.25
N THR A 444 -29.40 6.61 6.12
CA THR A 444 -29.76 7.95 6.64
C THR A 444 -28.72 8.40 7.66
N TYR A 445 -28.18 9.60 7.48
CA TYR A 445 -27.16 10.18 8.36
C TYR A 445 -27.38 11.68 8.58
N LYS A 446 -26.82 12.18 9.68
CA LYS A 446 -26.62 13.60 9.97
C LYS A 446 -25.14 13.92 9.91
N LYS A 447 -24.79 15.08 9.36
CA LYS A 447 -23.41 15.56 9.21
C LYS A 447 -23.15 16.69 10.20
N GLN A 448 -21.98 16.68 10.85
CA GLN A 448 -21.59 17.67 11.86
C GLN A 448 -22.67 17.77 12.97
N GLU A 449 -23.04 16.63 13.55
CA GLU A 449 -24.08 16.54 14.58
C GLU A 449 -23.46 16.60 15.98
N LYS A 450 -24.05 17.42 16.86
CA LYS A 450 -23.59 17.56 18.24
C LYS A 450 -24.31 16.54 19.13
N ILE A 451 -23.54 15.68 19.79
CA ILE A 451 -24.06 14.75 20.80
C ILE A 451 -23.81 15.33 22.19
N THR A 452 -24.89 15.72 22.86
CA THR A 452 -24.86 16.48 24.11
C THR A 452 -24.22 15.68 25.25
N GLU A 453 -24.54 14.41 25.35
CA GLU A 453 -24.03 13.44 26.33
C GLU A 453 -22.50 13.30 26.21
N LEU A 454 -22.01 13.33 24.97
CA LEU A 454 -20.59 13.22 24.68
C LEU A 454 -19.87 14.57 24.69
N LYS A 455 -20.61 15.69 24.70
CA LYS A 455 -20.10 17.06 24.61
C LYS A 455 -19.17 17.27 23.41
N LYS A 456 -19.51 16.64 22.28
CA LYS A 456 -18.67 16.62 21.07
C LYS A 456 -19.53 16.73 19.81
N LEU A 457 -18.98 17.43 18.82
CA LEU A 457 -19.47 17.45 17.45
C LEU A 457 -18.81 16.28 16.70
N PHE A 458 -19.63 15.44 16.07
CA PHE A 458 -19.18 14.30 15.28
C PHE A 458 -19.33 14.59 13.79
N ASP A 459 -18.40 14.08 12.99
CA ASP A 459 -18.44 14.25 11.53
C ASP A 459 -19.72 13.67 10.95
N PHE A 460 -20.10 12.47 11.40
CA PHE A 460 -21.35 11.80 11.03
C PHE A 460 -22.02 11.12 12.23
N VAL A 461 -23.34 11.10 12.20
CA VAL A 461 -24.17 10.26 13.06
C VAL A 461 -25.19 9.54 12.18
N PHE A 462 -25.25 8.21 12.27
CA PHE A 462 -26.21 7.42 11.50
C PHE A 462 -26.78 6.28 12.34
N ILE A 463 -27.93 5.76 11.90
CA ILE A 463 -28.60 4.63 12.55
C ILE A 463 -28.56 3.44 11.61
N LEU A 464 -28.15 2.28 12.12
CA LEU A 464 -28.14 1.03 11.39
C LEU A 464 -28.46 -0.11 12.36
N ASN A 465 -29.39 -1.00 11.99
CA ASN A 465 -29.79 -2.14 12.83
C ASN A 465 -30.15 -1.72 14.28
N GLN A 466 -30.94 -0.64 14.43
CA GLN A 466 -31.37 -0.06 15.71
C GLN A 466 -30.24 0.47 16.62
N LYS A 467 -29.00 0.51 16.14
CA LYS A 467 -27.86 1.10 16.84
C LYS A 467 -27.54 2.47 16.29
N VAL A 468 -27.13 3.38 17.17
CA VAL A 468 -26.69 4.73 16.80
C VAL A 468 -25.16 4.77 16.73
N PHE A 469 -24.64 5.06 15.55
CA PHE A 469 -23.21 5.16 15.29
C PHE A 469 -22.78 6.62 15.29
N VAL A 470 -21.71 6.93 16.00
CA VAL A 470 -21.10 8.27 16.06
C VAL A 470 -19.68 8.19 15.49
N VAL A 471 -19.39 9.01 14.48
CA VAL A 471 -18.25 8.78 13.59
C VAL A 471 -17.30 9.96 13.54
N GLU A 472 -16.00 9.65 13.59
CA GLU A 472 -14.90 10.58 13.31
C GLU A 472 -14.09 10.09 12.12
N THR A 473 -13.67 11.03 11.27
CA THR A 473 -12.98 10.73 10.02
C THR A 473 -11.64 11.46 9.92
N ASN A 474 -10.58 10.75 9.52
CA ASN A 474 -9.26 11.37 9.30
C ASN A 474 -8.50 10.71 8.13
N PHE A 475 -7.48 11.41 7.65
CA PHE A 475 -6.54 10.87 6.67
C PHE A 475 -5.10 11.26 7.03
N PHE A 476 -4.23 10.28 7.27
CA PHE A 476 -2.86 10.49 7.72
C PHE A 476 -1.85 10.08 6.65
N ASN A 477 -1.26 11.08 5.97
CA ASN A 477 -0.17 10.87 5.01
C ASN A 477 1.19 10.62 5.66
N SER A 478 1.39 11.17 6.86
CA SER A 478 2.62 11.02 7.64
C SER A 478 2.30 10.52 9.04
N SER A 479 3.20 9.77 9.63
CA SER A 479 3.17 9.46 11.06
C SER A 479 3.52 10.70 11.90
N GLY A 480 3.31 10.65 13.21
CA GLY A 480 3.77 11.70 14.12
C GLY A 480 3.02 11.75 15.45
N SER A 481 3.32 12.77 16.25
CA SER A 481 2.69 13.03 17.55
C SER A 481 1.16 13.14 17.44
N LYS A 482 0.66 13.84 16.41
CA LYS A 482 -0.78 13.99 16.17
C LYS A 482 -1.51 12.64 16.07
N LEU A 483 -1.02 11.72 15.26
CA LEU A 483 -1.64 10.40 15.10
C LEU A 483 -1.68 9.64 16.44
N ASN A 484 -0.59 9.68 17.20
CA ASN A 484 -0.54 9.04 18.52
C ASN A 484 -1.55 9.67 19.51
N SER A 485 -1.67 11.00 19.55
CA SER A 485 -2.64 11.66 20.41
C SER A 485 -4.09 11.35 20.01
N GLU A 486 -4.35 11.20 18.71
CA GLU A 486 -5.67 10.87 18.18
C GLU A 486 -6.10 9.45 18.58
N ILE A 487 -5.19 8.47 18.52
CA ILE A 487 -5.45 7.10 18.97
C ILE A 487 -5.93 7.10 20.43
N GLU A 488 -5.18 7.72 21.34
CA GLU A 488 -5.54 7.73 22.77
C GLU A 488 -6.82 8.51 23.05
N ARG A 489 -7.02 9.65 22.37
CA ARG A 489 -8.25 10.43 22.48
C ARG A 489 -9.48 9.63 22.04
N PHE A 490 -9.37 8.92 20.93
CA PHE A 490 -10.48 8.14 20.40
C PHE A 490 -10.76 6.86 21.20
N LYS A 491 -9.75 6.25 21.85
CA LYS A 491 -10.00 5.17 22.82
C LYS A 491 -10.88 5.66 23.96
N ALA A 492 -10.51 6.78 24.58
CA ALA A 492 -11.28 7.38 25.67
C ALA A 492 -12.70 7.77 25.22
N LEU A 493 -12.82 8.29 24.00
CA LEU A 493 -14.12 8.65 23.43
C LEU A 493 -14.99 7.43 23.15
N ALA A 494 -14.42 6.33 22.65
CA ALA A 494 -15.14 5.10 22.38
C ALA A 494 -15.70 4.48 23.67
N GLU A 495 -14.90 4.44 24.73
CA GLU A 495 -15.34 3.97 26.05
C GLU A 495 -16.41 4.89 26.66
N LYS A 496 -16.32 6.20 26.43
CA LYS A 496 -17.38 7.13 26.82
C LYS A 496 -18.67 6.91 26.03
N ALA A 497 -18.59 6.69 24.71
CA ALA A 497 -19.73 6.46 23.83
C ALA A 497 -20.52 5.21 24.24
N LYS A 498 -19.83 4.11 24.56
CA LYS A 498 -20.44 2.87 25.04
C LYS A 498 -21.34 3.08 26.27
N LYS A 499 -20.93 3.94 27.22
CA LYS A 499 -21.72 4.26 28.43
C LYS A 499 -23.06 4.93 28.13
N PHE A 500 -23.20 5.56 26.97
CA PHE A 500 -24.41 6.23 26.52
C PHE A 500 -25.10 5.47 25.37
N ASN A 501 -24.79 4.19 25.19
CA ASN A 501 -25.37 3.32 24.15
C ASN A 501 -25.12 3.81 22.71
N PHE A 502 -23.98 4.48 22.49
CA PHE A 502 -23.50 4.84 21.15
C PHE A 502 -22.35 3.92 20.73
N GLU A 503 -22.35 3.53 19.45
CA GLU A 503 -21.24 2.81 18.83
C GLU A 503 -20.29 3.83 18.19
N PHE A 504 -19.13 4.05 18.82
CA PHE A 504 -18.12 4.93 18.25
C PHE A 504 -17.37 4.24 17.10
N VAL A 505 -17.29 4.93 15.96
CA VAL A 505 -16.57 4.46 14.77
C VAL A 505 -15.49 5.46 14.41
N TRP A 506 -14.25 4.98 14.30
CA TRP A 506 -13.17 5.75 13.73
C TRP A 506 -12.90 5.30 12.29
N ILE A 507 -13.11 6.19 11.33
CA ILE A 507 -12.80 5.92 9.93
C ILE A 507 -11.52 6.67 9.54
N THR A 508 -10.43 5.95 9.34
CA THR A 508 -9.12 6.52 9.05
C THR A 508 -8.38 5.75 7.96
N ASP A 509 -7.59 6.47 7.17
CA ASP A 509 -6.85 5.91 6.04
C ASP A 509 -5.53 6.69 5.85
N GLY A 510 -4.69 6.25 4.93
CA GLY A 510 -3.41 6.89 4.62
C GLY A 510 -2.19 6.08 5.06
N THR A 511 -1.09 6.24 4.30
CA THR A 511 0.16 5.49 4.52
C THR A 511 0.87 5.85 5.82
N GLY A 512 0.58 7.01 6.41
CA GLY A 512 1.13 7.44 7.70
C GLY A 512 0.79 6.51 8.86
N LEU A 513 -0.28 5.72 8.73
CA LEU A 513 -0.71 4.71 9.70
C LEU A 513 0.26 3.51 9.79
N ARG A 514 1.09 3.28 8.75
CA ARG A 514 1.94 2.09 8.68
C ARG A 514 2.96 1.98 9.82
N LEU A 515 3.40 3.12 10.34
CA LEU A 515 4.42 3.19 11.39
C LEU A 515 3.85 3.00 12.81
N VAL A 516 2.53 2.91 12.96
CA VAL A 516 1.86 2.72 14.26
C VAL A 516 0.98 1.47 14.30
N LYS A 517 1.32 0.46 13.48
CA LYS A 517 0.54 -0.79 13.30
C LYS A 517 0.09 -1.40 14.63
N GLU A 518 0.99 -1.62 15.58
CA GLU A 518 0.65 -2.31 16.83
C GLU A 518 -0.25 -1.49 17.75
N LYS A 519 -0.13 -0.15 17.76
CA LYS A 519 -1.05 0.72 18.50
C LYS A 519 -2.46 0.69 17.90
N LEU A 520 -2.55 0.65 16.57
CA LEU A 520 -3.83 0.52 15.86
C LEU A 520 -4.43 -0.88 16.06
N ARG A 521 -3.61 -1.94 16.10
CA ARG A 521 -4.07 -3.31 16.39
C ARG A 521 -4.74 -3.37 17.76
N SER A 522 -4.11 -2.78 18.78
CA SER A 522 -4.69 -2.68 20.13
C SER A 522 -5.99 -1.89 20.17
N PHE A 523 -6.12 -0.82 19.38
CA PHE A 523 -7.39 -0.10 19.23
C PHE A 523 -8.46 -0.97 18.57
N PHE A 524 -8.13 -1.60 17.44
CA PHE A 524 -9.03 -2.38 16.60
C PHE A 524 -9.69 -3.54 17.37
N HIS A 525 -8.96 -4.18 18.28
CA HIS A 525 -9.49 -5.31 19.07
C HIS A 525 -10.74 -4.98 19.90
N ASN A 526 -10.92 -3.72 20.30
CA ASN A 526 -11.99 -3.34 21.24
C ASN A 526 -12.96 -2.28 20.68
N HIS A 527 -12.70 -1.77 19.48
CA HIS A 527 -13.37 -0.59 18.93
C HIS A 527 -13.51 -0.69 17.41
N PHE A 528 -14.56 -0.10 16.87
CA PHE A 528 -14.76 -0.01 15.43
C PHE A 528 -13.73 0.93 14.79
N LEU A 529 -12.84 0.34 13.99
CA LEU A 529 -11.83 1.03 13.22
C LEU A 529 -11.91 0.58 11.76
N PHE A 530 -12.18 1.50 10.85
CA PHE A 530 -12.29 1.20 9.43
C PHE A 530 -11.46 2.15 8.58
N ASN A 531 -11.08 1.70 7.39
CA ASN A 531 -10.72 2.59 6.29
C ASN A 531 -11.88 2.63 5.31
N LEU A 532 -11.75 3.35 4.19
CA LEU A 532 -12.86 3.45 3.23
C LEU A 532 -13.27 2.08 2.65
N PHE A 533 -12.32 1.16 2.47
CA PHE A 533 -12.61 -0.17 1.94
C PHE A 533 -13.32 -1.05 2.98
N THR A 534 -12.78 -1.17 4.19
CA THR A 534 -13.37 -2.00 5.24
C THR A 534 -14.69 -1.42 5.76
N PHE A 535 -14.86 -0.10 5.72
CA PHE A 535 -16.14 0.53 6.04
C PHE A 535 -17.23 0.17 5.02
N GLU A 536 -16.89 0.14 3.73
CA GLU A 536 -17.83 -0.31 2.70
C GLU A 536 -18.22 -1.79 2.89
N LEU A 537 -17.27 -2.66 3.27
CA LEU A 537 -17.58 -4.05 3.60
C LEU A 537 -18.51 -4.17 4.82
N PHE A 538 -18.26 -3.37 5.85
CA PHE A 538 -19.12 -3.28 7.03
C PHE A 538 -20.55 -2.85 6.67
N LEU A 539 -20.72 -1.80 5.87
CA LEU A 539 -22.05 -1.37 5.43
C LEU A 539 -22.78 -2.48 4.65
N LYS A 540 -22.08 -3.15 3.71
CA LYS A 540 -22.66 -4.28 2.96
C LYS A 540 -23.13 -5.40 3.88
N SER A 541 -22.30 -5.80 4.85
CA SER A 541 -22.62 -6.93 5.73
C SER A 541 -23.81 -6.61 6.63
N GLU A 542 -23.88 -5.39 7.17
CA GLU A 542 -24.97 -4.94 8.03
C GLU A 542 -26.31 -4.81 7.26
N ILE A 543 -26.28 -4.36 6.00
CA ILE A 543 -27.48 -4.29 5.15
C ILE A 543 -27.99 -5.70 4.80
N VAL A 544 -27.10 -6.65 4.52
CA VAL A 544 -27.49 -8.04 4.28
C VAL A 544 -28.16 -8.65 5.53
N LYS A 545 -27.69 -8.30 6.73
CA LYS A 545 -28.35 -8.70 7.98
C LYS A 545 -29.72 -8.06 8.13
N GLN A 546 -29.84 -6.77 7.81
CA GLN A 546 -31.10 -6.03 7.88
C GLN A 546 -32.19 -6.62 6.96
N ASN A 547 -31.81 -7.06 5.75
CA ASN A 547 -32.74 -7.64 4.78
C ASN A 547 -33.08 -9.13 5.04
N LYS A 548 -32.42 -9.77 6.01
CA LYS A 548 -32.67 -11.17 6.42
C LYS A 548 -33.56 -11.27 7.67
N LEU A 549 -33.80 -10.14 8.34
CA LEU A 549 -34.78 -9.96 9.42
C LEU A 549 -36.09 -9.46 8.81
#